data_AF-A0A845TXY7-F1
#
_entry.id   AF-A0A845TXY7-F1
#
_cell.length_a   1.000
_cell.length_b   1.000
_cell.length_c   1.000
_cell.angle_alpha   90.00
_cell.angle_beta   90.00
_cell.angle_gamma   90.00
#
_symmetry.space_group_name_H-M   'P 1'
#
loop_
_entity.id
_entity.type
_entity.pdbx_description
1 polymer ?
#
loop_
_entity_poly.entity_id
_entity_poly.type
_entity_poly.pdbx_seq_one_letter_code
_entity_poly.pdbx_strand_id
1 'polypeptide(L)'
;MTDPRSLMHLVASTGEGAVLLWLLMALGVSIWIDAVINDLLPHRFHWRPALRQRHFILAAMAFCYVAQLYVAFFNLQSVGLLLYYIWNAAMIMAVAFIDARQRSKDASCVIVCN
;
A
#
# COMPACT_ATOMS: atom_id res chain seq x y z
N MET A 1 29.65 3.72 -4.04
CA MET A 1 29.10 2.67 -3.15
C MET A 1 27.96 3.30 -2.37
N THR A 2 26.71 3.12 -2.82
CA THR A 2 25.50 3.65 -2.18
C THR A 2 24.71 2.47 -1.63
N ASP A 3 24.95 2.10 -0.39
CA ASP A 3 24.21 1.00 0.22
C ASP A 3 22.74 1.42 0.38
N PRO A 4 21.76 0.66 -0.17
CA PRO A 4 20.34 1.00 -0.09
C PRO A 4 19.83 1.04 1.36
N ARG A 5 20.48 0.31 2.28
CA ARG A 5 20.23 0.38 3.73
C ARG A 5 20.51 1.77 4.31
N SER A 6 21.54 2.46 3.82
CA SER A 6 21.89 3.81 4.26
C SER A 6 20.89 4.86 3.78
N LEU A 7 20.27 4.64 2.61
CA LEU A 7 19.34 5.58 2.00
C LEU A 7 17.98 5.58 2.70
N MET A 8 17.43 4.41 3.06
CA MET A 8 16.23 4.34 3.89
C MET A 8 16.44 4.93 5.28
N HIS A 9 17.61 4.70 5.88
CA HIS A 9 17.98 5.33 7.15
C HIS A 9 18.05 6.86 7.01
N LEU A 10 18.52 7.38 5.88
CA LEU A 10 18.55 8.82 5.63
C LEU A 10 17.15 9.42 5.52
N VAL A 11 16.23 8.75 4.80
CA VAL A 11 14.82 9.18 4.74
C VAL A 11 14.18 9.13 6.13
N ALA A 12 14.45 8.07 6.91
CA ALA A 12 13.98 7.93 8.28
C ALA A 12 14.58 8.96 9.25
N SER A 13 15.76 9.51 8.93
CA SER A 13 16.39 10.57 9.74
C SER A 13 15.73 11.93 9.56
N THR A 14 14.93 12.12 8.50
CA THR A 14 14.10 13.32 8.33
C THR A 14 12.78 13.15 9.09
N GLY A 15 12.34 14.19 9.81
CA GLY A 15 11.09 14.11 10.61
C GLY A 15 9.86 13.75 9.76
N GLU A 16 9.76 14.31 8.55
CA GLU A 16 8.68 14.02 7.61
C GLU A 16 8.77 12.60 7.03
N GLY A 17 9.97 12.15 6.68
CA GLY A 17 10.20 10.79 6.17
C GLY A 17 9.95 9.71 7.22
N ALA A 18 10.26 9.97 8.49
CA ALA A 18 9.93 9.09 9.60
C ALA A 18 8.42 8.90 9.76
N VAL A 19 7.65 10.00 9.73
CA VAL A 19 6.18 9.93 9.83
C VAL A 19 5.58 9.14 8.66
N LEU A 20 6.07 9.37 7.44
CA LEU A 20 5.64 8.62 6.25
C LEU A 20 5.97 7.12 6.36
N LEU A 21 7.12 6.76 6.93
CA LEU A 21 7.48 5.36 7.17
C LEU A 21 6.57 4.70 8.21
N TRP A 22 6.27 5.38 9.31
CA TRP A 22 5.34 4.87 10.32
C TRP A 22 3.92 4.70 9.77
N LEU A 23 3.44 5.67 8.96
CA LEU A 23 2.17 5.56 8.24
C LEU A 23 2.16 4.37 7.28
N LEU A 24 3.23 4.19 6.50
CA LEU A 24 3.36 3.06 5.59
C LEU A 24 3.33 1.72 6.35
N MET A 25 4.03 1.63 7.49
CA MET A 25 3.99 0.44 8.34
C MET A 25 2.59 0.18 8.91
N ALA A 26 1.91 1.21 9.40
CA ALA A 26 0.56 1.08 9.94
C ALA A 26 -0.44 0.59 8.87
N LEU A 27 -0.34 1.12 7.65
CA LEU A 27 -1.15 0.67 6.51
C LEU A 27 -0.78 -0.76 6.08
N GLY A 28 0.50 -1.12 6.09
CA GLY A 28 0.95 -2.48 5.78
C GLY A 28 0.38 -3.50 6.78
N VAL A 29 0.42 -3.17 8.07
CA VAL A 29 -0.16 -4.00 9.14
C VAL A 29 -1.68 -4.11 8.98
N SER A 30 -2.38 -3.01 8.65
CA SER A 30 -3.84 -3.06 8.49
C SER A 30 -4.27 -3.92 7.30
N ILE A 31 -3.53 -3.91 6.17
CA ILE A 31 -3.79 -4.83 5.05
C ILE A 31 -3.48 -6.27 5.42
N TRP A 32 -2.41 -6.51 6.18
CA TRP A 32 -2.08 -7.86 6.61
C TRP A 32 -3.18 -8.42 7.53
N ILE A 33 -3.67 -7.63 8.48
CA ILE A 33 -4.81 -7.99 9.33
C ILE A 33 -6.06 -8.23 8.50
N ASP A 34 -6.37 -7.35 7.53
CA ASP A 34 -7.50 -7.51 6.62
C ASP A 34 -7.41 -8.83 5.84
N ALA A 35 -6.25 -9.14 5.26
CA ALA A 35 -6.03 -10.39 4.55
C ALA A 35 -6.16 -11.61 5.45
N VAL A 36 -5.65 -11.57 6.69
CA VAL A 36 -5.81 -12.68 7.64
C VAL A 36 -7.27 -12.90 8.00
N ILE A 37 -8.01 -11.83 8.29
CA ILE A 37 -9.42 -11.91 8.72
C ILE A 37 -10.33 -12.35 7.57
N ASN A 38 -10.04 -11.91 6.35
CA ASN A 38 -10.97 -12.02 5.24
C ASN A 38 -10.59 -13.06 4.19
N ASP A 39 -9.31 -13.38 4.06
CA ASP A 39 -8.81 -14.35 3.08
C ASP A 39 -8.42 -15.69 3.74
N LEU A 40 -8.06 -15.70 5.04
CA LEU A 40 -7.58 -16.91 5.75
C LEU A 40 -8.61 -17.51 6.73
N LEU A 41 -9.43 -16.69 7.38
CA LEU A 41 -10.40 -17.13 8.39
C LEU A 41 -11.72 -17.59 7.75
N PRO A 42 -12.46 -18.54 8.38
CA PRO A 42 -13.72 -19.03 7.85
C PRO A 42 -14.81 -17.94 7.83
N HIS A 43 -15.74 -18.07 6.88
CA HIS A 43 -16.75 -17.06 6.49
C HIS A 43 -17.50 -16.33 7.62
N ARG A 44 -17.62 -16.97 8.78
CA ARG A 44 -18.21 -16.43 10.02
C ARG A 44 -17.47 -15.23 10.62
N PHE A 45 -16.18 -15.05 10.33
CA PHE A 45 -15.37 -13.94 10.84
C PHE A 45 -15.11 -12.84 9.79
N HIS A 46 -15.72 -12.94 8.61
CA HIS A 46 -15.48 -11.98 7.53
C HIS A 46 -15.97 -10.59 7.91
N TRP A 47 -15.04 -9.64 7.91
CA TRP A 47 -15.32 -8.25 8.20
C TRP A 47 -15.61 -7.50 6.90
N ARG A 48 -16.88 -7.57 6.46
CA ARG A 48 -17.38 -6.97 5.22
C ARG A 48 -17.04 -5.47 5.01
N PRO A 49 -17.12 -4.57 6.01
CA PRO A 49 -16.73 -3.17 5.82
C PRO A 49 -15.22 -3.00 5.62
N ALA A 50 -14.37 -3.79 6.28
CA ALA A 50 -12.92 -3.78 6.07
C ALA A 50 -12.57 -4.23 4.64
N LEU A 51 -13.23 -5.30 4.15
CA LEU A 51 -13.23 -5.67 2.74
C LEU A 51 -13.55 -4.44 1.88
N ARG A 52 -14.70 -3.80 2.11
CA ARG A 52 -15.18 -2.73 1.23
C ARG A 52 -14.21 -1.56 1.15
N GLN A 53 -13.41 -1.31 2.17
CA GLN A 53 -12.47 -0.18 2.23
C GLN A 53 -11.01 -0.54 1.84
N ARG A 54 -10.70 -1.82 1.58
CA ARG A 54 -9.33 -2.31 1.28
C ARG A 54 -8.64 -1.54 0.14
N HIS A 55 -9.38 -1.17 -0.90
CA HIS A 55 -8.85 -0.41 -2.03
C HIS A 55 -8.38 1.00 -1.65
N PHE A 56 -9.02 1.66 -0.67
CA PHE A 56 -8.55 2.95 -0.13
C PHE A 56 -7.25 2.78 0.65
N ILE A 57 -7.09 1.69 1.40
CA ILE A 57 -5.86 1.40 2.15
C ILE A 57 -4.70 1.13 1.18
N LEU A 58 -4.95 0.39 0.10
CA LEU A 58 -3.95 0.16 -0.95
C LEU A 58 -3.56 1.48 -1.66
N ALA A 59 -4.53 2.33 -1.98
CA ALA A 59 -4.26 3.64 -2.57
C ALA A 59 -3.46 4.54 -1.62
N ALA A 60 -3.78 4.53 -0.32
CA ALA A 60 -3.03 5.26 0.70
C ALA A 60 -1.57 4.75 0.80
N MET A 61 -1.33 3.44 0.68
CA MET A 61 0.03 2.90 0.64
C MET A 61 0.80 3.35 -0.59
N ALA A 62 0.18 3.32 -1.76
CA ALA A 62 0.81 3.84 -2.98
C ALA A 62 1.17 5.32 -2.84
N PHE A 63 0.28 6.12 -2.23
CA PHE A 63 0.56 7.52 -1.92
C PHE A 63 1.76 7.69 -0.98
N CYS A 64 1.87 6.89 0.09
CA CYS A 64 3.04 6.91 0.98
C CYS A 64 4.35 6.63 0.23
N TYR A 65 4.35 5.67 -0.71
CA TYR A 65 5.54 5.40 -1.53
C TYR A 65 5.91 6.56 -2.48
N VAL A 66 4.92 7.23 -3.08
CA VAL A 66 5.16 8.41 -3.93
C VAL A 66 5.59 9.63 -3.10
N ALA A 67 5.05 9.81 -1.89
CA ALA A 67 5.49 10.86 -0.98
C ALA A 67 6.94 10.63 -0.50
N GLN A 68 7.33 9.38 -0.22
CA GLN A 68 8.71 9.03 0.09
C GLN A 68 9.64 9.24 -1.11
N LEU A 69 9.17 9.00 -2.34
CA LEU A 69 9.89 9.34 -3.57
C LEU A 69 10.19 10.85 -3.65
N TYR A 70 9.22 11.70 -3.32
CA TYR A 70 9.40 13.15 -3.31
C TYR A 70 10.48 13.56 -2.30
N VAL A 71 10.40 13.08 -1.06
CA VAL A 71 11.41 13.35 -0.03
C VAL A 71 12.79 12.83 -0.45
N ALA A 72 12.85 11.64 -1.06
CA ALA A 72 14.09 11.06 -1.55
C ALA A 72 14.68 11.86 -2.73
N PHE A 73 13.88 12.32 -3.68
CA PHE A 73 14.35 13.06 -4.85
C PHE A 73 14.97 14.42 -4.48
N PHE A 74 14.37 15.13 -3.51
CA PHE A 74 14.89 16.42 -3.05
C PHE A 74 16.13 16.30 -2.16
N ASN A 75 16.30 15.18 -1.44
CA ASN A 75 17.43 14.99 -0.55
C ASN A 75 18.58 14.16 -1.17
N LEU A 76 18.30 13.25 -2.11
CA LEU A 76 19.21 12.21 -2.57
C LEU A 76 19.01 11.87 -4.06
N GLN A 77 20.01 12.18 -4.88
CA GLN A 77 20.03 11.85 -6.32
C GLN A 77 20.40 10.38 -6.59
N SER A 78 19.62 9.43 -6.06
CA SER A 78 19.81 7.99 -6.31
C SER A 78 18.75 7.46 -7.28
N VAL A 79 19.15 7.23 -8.53
CA VAL A 79 18.28 6.67 -9.58
C VAL A 79 17.73 5.28 -9.18
N GLY A 80 18.53 4.47 -8.47
CA GLY A 80 18.10 3.15 -8.02
C GLY A 80 16.97 3.19 -6.98
N LEU A 81 17.02 4.16 -6.05
CA LEU A 81 15.97 4.35 -5.06
C LEU A 81 14.66 4.85 -5.71
N LEU A 82 14.81 5.69 -6.74
CA LEU A 82 13.71 6.24 -7.52
C LEU A 82 12.94 5.14 -8.26
N LEU A 83 13.66 4.24 -8.93
CA LEU A 83 13.07 3.07 -9.58
C LEU A 83 12.39 2.14 -8.59
N TYR A 84 12.98 1.90 -7.42
CA TYR A 84 12.40 1.07 -6.37
C TYR A 84 11.05 1.62 -5.89
N TYR A 85 10.96 2.92 -5.58
CA TYR A 85 9.72 3.52 -5.10
C TYR A 85 8.63 3.60 -6.18
N ILE A 86 8.98 3.97 -7.41
CA ILE A 86 8.02 3.96 -8.54
C ILE A 86 7.51 2.55 -8.79
N TRP A 87 8.38 1.54 -8.77
CA TRP A 87 8.00 0.16 -8.97
C TRP A 87 7.02 -0.33 -7.90
N ASN A 88 7.31 -0.08 -6.63
CA ASN A 88 6.43 -0.46 -5.53
C ASN A 88 5.08 0.27 -5.60
N ALA A 89 5.08 1.57 -5.89
CA ALA A 89 3.85 2.33 -6.07
C ALA A 89 3.01 1.80 -7.24
N ALA A 90 3.63 1.50 -8.38
CA ALA A 90 2.96 0.95 -9.55
C ALA A 90 2.36 -0.44 -9.26
N MET A 91 3.10 -1.32 -8.59
CA MET A 91 2.62 -2.65 -8.22
C MET A 91 1.43 -2.59 -7.25
N ILE A 92 1.50 -1.75 -6.21
CA ILE A 92 0.40 -1.60 -5.24
C ILE A 92 -0.83 -1.02 -5.92
N MET A 93 -0.66 -0.04 -6.83
CA MET A 93 -1.78 0.49 -7.61
C MET A 93 -2.38 -0.56 -8.54
N ALA A 94 -1.56 -1.37 -9.21
CA ALA A 94 -2.06 -2.45 -10.07
C ALA A 94 -2.91 -3.45 -9.26
N VAL A 95 -2.44 -3.85 -8.07
CA VAL A 95 -3.19 -4.72 -7.16
C VAL A 95 -4.48 -4.04 -6.69
N ALA A 96 -4.44 -2.74 -6.34
CA ALA A 96 -5.62 -1.97 -5.96
C ALA A 96 -6.68 -1.94 -7.06
N PHE A 97 -6.26 -1.75 -8.32
CA PHE A 97 -7.16 -1.76 -9.47
C PHE A 97 -7.76 -3.15 -9.73
N ILE A 98 -6.96 -4.22 -9.61
CA ILE A 98 -7.45 -5.59 -9.77
C ILE A 98 -8.47 -5.92 -8.68
N ASP A 99 -8.19 -5.61 -7.41
CA ASP A 99 -9.08 -5.83 -6.27
C ASP A 99 -10.38 -5.02 -6.41
N ALA A 100 -10.29 -3.74 -6.79
CA ALA A 100 -11.46 -2.91 -7.06
C ALA A 100 -12.32 -3.46 -8.21
N ARG A 101 -11.68 -3.98 -9.27
CA ARG A 101 -12.36 -4.57 -10.43
C ARG A 101 -13.01 -5.92 -10.12
N GLN A 102 -12.39 -6.74 -9.28
CA GLN A 102 -12.98 -8.02 -8.85
C GLN A 102 -14.23 -7.74 -8.01
N ARG A 103 -14.16 -6.82 -7.05
CA ARG A 103 -15.29 -6.47 -6.19
C ARG A 103 -16.46 -5.82 -6.92
N SER A 104 -16.19 -5.02 -7.94
CA SER A 104 -17.27 -4.44 -8.75
C SER A 104 -18.05 -5.52 -9.51
N LYS A 105 -17.37 -6.59 -9.97
CA LYS A 105 -18.03 -7.75 -10.57
C LYS A 105 -18.86 -8.53 -9.55
N ASP A 106 -18.32 -8.78 -8.36
CA ASP A 106 -19.03 -9.51 -7.31
C ASP A 106 -20.28 -8.76 -6.85
N ALA A 107 -20.19 -7.44 -6.67
CA ALA A 107 -21.33 -6.59 -6.34
C ALA A 107 -22.43 -6.63 -7.42
N SER A 108 -22.03 -6.68 -8.69
CA SER A 108 -22.96 -6.78 -9.83
C SER A 108 -23.64 -8.15 -9.88
N CYS A 109 -22.93 -9.23 -9.55
CA CYS A 109 -23.47 -10.59 -9.54
C CYS A 109 -24.53 -10.77 -8.43
N VAL A 110 -24.32 -10.18 -7.25
CA VAL A 110 -25.30 -10.20 -6.15
C VAL A 110 -26.62 -9.50 -6.51
N ILE A 111 -26.57 -8.46 -7.35
CA ILE A 111 -27.77 -7.72 -7.78
C ILE A 111 -28.58 -8.52 -8.82
N VAL A 112 -27.92 -9.35 -9.65
CA VAL A 112 -28.57 -10.13 -10.72
C VAL A 112 -29.11 -11.48 -10.23
N CYS A 113 -28.52 -12.04 -9.18
CA CYS A 113 -28.94 -13.34 -8.61
C CYS A 113 -30.00 -13.23 -7.50
N ASN A 114 -30.42 -12.01 -7.16
CA ASN A 114 -31.56 -11.71 -6.29
C ASN A 114 -32.77 -11.29 -7.13
#